data_AF-A0A8J1ZBL1-F1
#
_entry.id   AF-A0A8J1ZBL1-F1
#
_cell.length_a   1.000
_cell.length_b   1.000
_cell.length_c   1.000
_cell.angle_alpha   90.00
_cell.angle_beta   90.00
_cell.angle_gamma   90.00
#
_symmetry.space_group_name_H-M   'P 1'
#
loop_
_entity.id
_entity.type
_entity.pdbx_description
1 polymer ?
#
loop_
_entity_poly.entity_id
_entity_poly.type
_entity_poly.pdbx_seq_one_letter_code
_entity_poly.pdbx_strand_id
1 'polypeptide(L)'
;MHQDCFSESYRGEGTPNWASTTEHPDSFYPSDVAWRWLDGFPRPVIKAAAFNEMSTYQMVSRIKRETKVYVYAAQQNEFLYSARSNKGDAAVLGVELINEPFAGNIYSSPLRAVPRFTDGWNLQPAYDVVLAAHIRAVDPEALIFFAGVTWADVHDHAAYSGFSHTPDGNQFRDRSVLAHHYYAPPQAA
;
A
#
# COMPACT_ATOMS: atom_id res chain seq x y z
N MET A 1 1.39 -10.53 1.30
CA MET A 1 1.14 -9.52 0.24
C MET A 1 2.30 -8.53 0.32
N HIS A 2 2.66 -7.91 -0.79
CA HIS A 2 3.70 -6.87 -0.95
C HIS A 2 3.08 -5.89 -2.01
N GLN A 3 3.29 -4.54 -2.10
CA GLN A 3 4.52 -4.03 -2.75
C GLN A 3 4.57 -2.57 -3.36
N ASP A 4 5.83 -2.12 -3.52
CA ASP A 4 6.55 -1.18 -4.43
C ASP A 4 6.74 -1.51 -5.95
N CYS A 5 6.55 -0.66 -6.94
CA CYS A 5 5.86 0.59 -7.07
C CYS A 5 4.49 0.25 -7.67
N PHE A 6 3.66 -0.37 -6.83
CA PHE A 6 2.25 -0.65 -7.04
C PHE A 6 1.90 -1.82 -7.97
N SER A 7 2.41 -1.88 -9.20
CA SER A 7 2.02 -2.92 -10.18
C SER A 7 3.07 -3.09 -11.28
N GLU A 8 3.07 -4.25 -11.95
CA GLU A 8 3.85 -4.52 -13.16
C GLU A 8 3.57 -3.52 -14.29
N SER A 9 2.35 -2.98 -14.35
CA SER A 9 1.99 -1.88 -15.26
C SER A 9 2.90 -0.65 -15.07
N TYR A 10 3.47 -0.49 -13.89
CA TYR A 10 4.41 0.58 -13.51
C TYR A 10 5.85 0.08 -13.32
N ARG A 11 6.16 -1.14 -13.78
CA ARG A 11 7.45 -1.83 -13.56
C ARG A 11 7.75 -2.14 -12.09
N GLY A 12 6.75 -2.14 -11.23
CA GLY A 12 6.81 -2.70 -9.88
C GLY A 12 6.25 -4.13 -9.85
N GLU A 13 5.91 -4.61 -8.66
CA GLU A 13 5.10 -5.82 -8.45
C GLU A 13 3.96 -5.51 -7.45
N GLY A 14 3.17 -6.50 -7.04
CA GLY A 14 2.09 -6.32 -6.05
C GLY A 14 0.69 -6.36 -6.63
N THR A 15 0.13 -5.20 -6.97
CA THR A 15 -1.24 -5.09 -7.48
C THR A 15 -1.34 -5.72 -8.88
N PRO A 16 -2.27 -6.66 -9.11
CA PRO A 16 -2.42 -7.28 -10.41
C PRO A 16 -2.89 -6.26 -11.46
N ASN A 17 -2.47 -6.44 -12.71
CA ASN A 17 -2.69 -5.45 -13.78
C ASN A 17 -4.18 -5.06 -13.96
N TRP A 18 -5.11 -6.00 -13.77
CA TRP A 18 -6.54 -5.72 -13.87
C TRP A 18 -7.07 -4.78 -12.77
N ALA A 19 -6.39 -4.70 -11.64
CA ALA A 19 -6.71 -3.81 -10.52
C ALA A 19 -5.89 -2.51 -10.54
N SER A 20 -4.94 -2.37 -11.48
CA SER A 20 -4.06 -1.20 -11.62
C SER A 20 -4.39 -0.30 -12.81
N THR A 21 -5.36 -0.64 -13.64
CA THR A 21 -5.70 0.16 -14.84
C THR A 21 -6.66 1.29 -14.51
N THR A 22 -6.21 2.53 -14.72
CA THR A 22 -7.09 3.67 -14.98
C THR A 22 -7.07 4.00 -16.47
N GLU A 23 -8.27 4.14 -17.05
CA GLU A 23 -8.46 4.64 -18.42
C GLU A 23 -7.80 6.03 -18.57
N HIS A 24 -6.84 6.12 -19.51
CA HIS A 24 -6.25 7.32 -20.11
C HIS A 24 -5.27 8.23 -19.30
N PRO A 25 -4.29 8.88 -20.00
CA PRO A 25 -3.32 9.82 -19.43
C PRO A 25 -3.92 11.22 -19.30
N ASP A 26 -4.06 11.73 -18.07
CA ASP A 26 -3.99 13.19 -17.89
C ASP A 26 -2.56 13.57 -17.51
N SER A 27 -1.96 14.30 -18.44
CA SER A 27 -0.67 14.96 -18.34
C SER A 27 -0.60 15.88 -17.12
N PHE A 28 0.16 15.49 -16.10
CA PHE A 28 0.84 16.46 -15.23
C PHE A 28 2.11 15.79 -14.65
N TYR A 29 3.27 16.22 -15.17
CA TYR A 29 4.69 15.91 -14.85
C TYR A 29 5.40 14.66 -15.45
N PRO A 30 6.73 14.80 -15.69
CA PRO A 30 7.32 15.40 -16.87
C PRO A 30 7.09 14.53 -18.12
N SER A 31 6.95 15.20 -19.26
CA SER A 31 6.67 14.70 -20.62
C SER A 31 7.64 13.64 -21.20
N ASP A 32 8.58 13.13 -20.42
CA ASP A 32 9.69 12.28 -20.91
C ASP A 32 9.45 10.79 -20.70
N VAL A 33 8.30 10.40 -20.13
CA VAL A 33 7.86 9.00 -20.13
C VAL A 33 7.13 8.73 -21.44
N ALA A 34 7.87 8.21 -22.43
CA ALA A 34 7.26 7.67 -23.64
C ALA A 34 6.46 6.42 -23.23
N TRP A 35 5.30 6.15 -23.84
CA TRP A 35 4.51 4.95 -23.55
C TRP A 35 4.58 4.00 -24.74
N ARG A 36 4.76 2.70 -24.49
CA ARG A 36 4.67 1.67 -25.52
C ARG A 36 3.64 0.63 -25.13
N TRP A 37 2.83 0.23 -26.10
CA TRP A 37 1.95 -0.90 -25.97
C TRP A 37 2.78 -2.18 -26.05
N LEU A 38 2.83 -2.92 -24.95
CA LEU A 38 3.51 -4.22 -24.86
C LEU A 38 2.50 -5.20 -24.27
N ASP A 39 2.26 -6.30 -25.00
CA ASP A 39 1.35 -7.38 -24.60
C ASP A 39 -0.09 -6.91 -24.30
N GLY A 40 -0.57 -5.90 -25.03
CA GLY A 40 -1.93 -5.35 -24.86
C GLY A 40 -2.07 -4.31 -23.75
N PHE A 41 -1.01 -3.98 -23.00
CA PHE A 41 -1.04 -2.99 -21.93
C PHE A 41 -0.10 -1.80 -22.20
N PRO A 42 -0.47 -0.57 -21.81
CA PRO A 42 0.41 0.58 -21.96
C PRO A 42 1.48 0.55 -20.87
N ARG A 43 2.75 0.39 -21.26
CA ARG A 43 3.89 0.40 -20.33
C ARG A 43 4.70 1.69 -20.46
N PRO A 44 5.19 2.25 -19.34
CA PRO A 44 6.07 3.40 -19.40
C PRO A 44 7.46 2.98 -19.93
N VAL A 45 7.93 3.69 -20.94
CA VAL A 45 9.30 3.72 -21.45
C VAL A 45 9.99 4.93 -20.83
N ILE A 46 10.52 4.70 -19.64
CA ILE A 46 11.32 5.70 -18.94
C ILE A 46 12.74 5.61 -19.52
N LYS A 47 13.29 6.73 -20.00
CA LYS A 47 14.74 6.80 -20.27
C LYS A 47 15.44 6.56 -18.94
N ALA A 48 16.12 5.42 -18.84
CA ALA A 48 16.64 4.79 -17.62
C ALA A 48 17.60 5.63 -16.75
N ALA A 49 17.79 6.92 -17.03
CA ALA A 49 18.73 7.81 -16.33
C ALA A 49 18.06 8.84 -15.41
N ALA A 50 16.73 9.03 -15.47
CA ALA A 50 16.05 10.10 -14.72
C ALA A 50 15.35 9.65 -13.42
N PHE A 51 15.22 8.33 -13.18
CA PHE A 51 14.50 7.75 -12.05
C PHE A 51 15.24 6.50 -11.59
N ASN A 52 16.38 6.68 -10.94
CA ASN A 52 17.26 5.57 -10.52
C ASN A 52 16.91 5.02 -9.13
N GLU A 53 15.88 5.56 -8.46
CA GLU A 53 15.47 5.14 -7.12
C GLU A 53 13.99 4.72 -7.09
N MET A 54 13.70 3.56 -6.51
CA MET A 54 12.35 2.97 -6.35
C MET A 54 11.37 3.92 -5.62
N SER A 55 11.90 4.73 -4.70
CA SER A 55 11.19 5.83 -4.01
C SER A 55 10.64 6.89 -4.97
N THR A 56 11.36 7.19 -6.06
CA THR A 56 10.93 8.19 -7.06
C THR A 56 9.79 7.70 -7.95
N TYR A 57 9.62 6.39 -8.10
CA TYR A 57 8.48 5.79 -8.80
C TYR A 57 7.19 5.93 -8.02
N GLN A 58 7.22 5.75 -6.69
CA GLN A 58 6.06 6.02 -5.83
C GLN A 58 5.60 7.50 -5.97
N MET A 59 6.51 8.39 -6.38
CA MET A 59 6.24 9.79 -6.73
C MET A 59 5.79 10.03 -8.18
N VAL A 60 5.33 9.02 -8.93
CA VAL A 60 4.68 9.21 -10.25
C VAL A 60 3.17 9.45 -10.09
N SER A 61 2.61 10.45 -10.80
CA SER A 61 1.22 10.92 -10.64
C SER A 61 0.12 9.88 -10.92
N ARG A 62 0.44 8.77 -11.59
CA ARG A 62 -0.51 7.68 -11.89
C ARG A 62 -0.77 6.76 -10.70
N ILE A 63 0.28 6.26 -10.05
CA ILE A 63 0.21 5.48 -8.80
C ILE A 63 -0.56 6.27 -7.71
N LYS A 64 -0.49 7.60 -7.79
CA LYS A 64 -1.12 8.55 -6.87
C LYS A 64 -2.64 8.71 -7.02
N ARG A 65 -3.24 8.44 -8.19
CA ARG A 65 -4.71 8.46 -8.37
C ARG A 65 -5.36 7.18 -7.81
N GLU A 66 -4.56 6.14 -7.56
CA GLU A 66 -5.01 4.75 -7.42
C GLU A 66 -5.09 4.24 -5.97
N THR A 67 -4.51 4.93 -4.97
CA THR A 67 -4.67 4.57 -3.54
C THR A 67 -6.02 4.98 -2.97
N LYS A 68 -7.12 4.63 -3.65
CA LYS A 68 -8.46 4.62 -3.04
C LYS A 68 -8.77 3.19 -2.60
N VAL A 69 -9.62 3.09 -1.58
CA VAL A 69 -10.37 1.91 -1.08
C VAL A 69 -10.65 0.82 -2.13
N TYR A 70 -10.87 1.20 -3.39
CA TYR A 70 -11.09 0.31 -4.54
C TYR A 70 -9.96 -0.67 -4.86
N VAL A 71 -8.68 -0.30 -4.68
CA VAL A 71 -7.57 -1.25 -4.91
C VAL A 71 -7.51 -2.31 -3.81
N TYR A 72 -7.76 -1.88 -2.56
CA TYR A 72 -7.88 -2.80 -1.45
C TYR A 72 -9.07 -3.75 -1.63
N ALA A 73 -10.17 -3.28 -2.22
CA ALA A 73 -11.37 -4.10 -2.49
C ALA A 73 -11.11 -5.12 -3.60
N ALA A 74 -10.31 -4.75 -4.61
CA ALA A 74 -9.87 -5.68 -5.66
C ALA A 74 -9.00 -6.82 -5.08
N GLN A 75 -8.16 -6.53 -4.08
CA GLN A 75 -7.31 -7.53 -3.43
C GLN A 75 -8.01 -8.32 -2.32
N GLN A 76 -9.24 -7.94 -1.93
CA GLN A 76 -10.00 -8.57 -0.85
C GLN A 76 -10.12 -10.09 -0.99
N ASN A 77 -10.32 -10.59 -2.21
CA ASN A 77 -10.43 -12.03 -2.46
C ASN A 77 -9.13 -12.79 -2.16
N GLU A 78 -7.96 -12.18 -2.41
CA GLU A 78 -6.66 -12.77 -2.10
C GLU A 78 -6.45 -12.85 -0.58
N PHE A 79 -6.81 -11.80 0.16
CA PHE A 79 -6.76 -11.81 1.62
C PHE A 79 -7.71 -12.86 2.21
N LEU A 80 -8.92 -12.97 1.68
CA LEU A 80 -9.88 -13.99 2.08
C LEU A 80 -9.39 -15.40 1.79
N TYR A 81 -8.80 -15.62 0.61
CA TYR A 81 -8.25 -16.92 0.23
C TYR A 81 -7.07 -17.29 1.14
N SER A 82 -6.14 -16.37 1.36
CA SER A 82 -5.00 -16.58 2.25
C SER A 82 -5.44 -16.89 3.69
N ALA A 83 -6.33 -16.08 4.27
CA ALA A 83 -6.82 -16.29 5.63
C ALA A 83 -7.57 -17.62 5.77
N ARG A 84 -8.43 -17.98 4.80
CA ARG A 84 -9.14 -19.28 4.82
C ARG A 84 -8.19 -20.46 4.71
N SER A 85 -7.21 -20.37 3.81
CA SER A 85 -6.32 -21.49 3.50
C SER A 85 -5.33 -21.79 4.62
N ASN A 86 -4.93 -20.75 5.37
CA ASN A 86 -3.98 -20.85 6.46
C ASN A 86 -4.64 -20.95 7.84
N LYS A 87 -5.98 -20.98 7.92
CA LYS A 87 -6.70 -21.00 9.19
C LYS A 87 -6.32 -22.21 10.03
N GLY A 88 -5.85 -21.94 11.24
CA GLY A 88 -5.45 -22.98 12.21
C GLY A 88 -4.09 -23.62 11.93
N ASP A 89 -3.35 -23.15 10.93
CA ASP A 89 -1.96 -23.55 10.73
C ASP A 89 -1.07 -22.85 11.77
N ALA A 90 -0.51 -23.63 12.68
CA ALA A 90 0.37 -23.12 13.74
C ALA A 90 1.70 -22.54 13.22
N ALA A 91 2.07 -22.82 11.97
CA ALA A 91 3.24 -22.22 11.33
C ALA A 91 2.98 -20.80 10.79
N VAL A 92 1.72 -20.39 10.67
CA VAL A 92 1.33 -19.07 10.15
C VAL A 92 1.01 -18.15 11.30
N LEU A 93 1.84 -17.11 11.49
CA LEU A 93 1.64 -16.13 12.58
C LEU A 93 0.44 -15.23 12.33
N GLY A 94 0.17 -14.84 11.08
CA GLY A 94 -0.91 -13.93 10.73
C GLY A 94 -0.80 -13.39 9.32
N VAL A 95 -1.57 -12.34 9.04
CA VAL A 95 -1.67 -11.71 7.72
C VAL A 95 -1.28 -10.25 7.82
N GLU A 96 -0.31 -9.83 7.00
CA GLU A 96 0.03 -8.44 6.80
C GLU A 96 -0.86 -7.80 5.73
N LEU A 97 -1.43 -6.63 6.05
CA LEU A 97 -2.44 -5.95 5.24
C LEU A 97 -1.86 -5.21 4.05
N ILE A 98 -0.78 -4.44 4.23
CA ILE A 98 -0.06 -3.80 3.13
C ILE A 98 1.40 -3.54 3.51
N ASN A 99 2.33 -3.92 2.63
CA ASN A 99 3.72 -3.48 2.70
C ASN A 99 3.83 -2.02 2.26
N GLU A 100 4.53 -1.21 3.05
CA GLU A 100 4.95 0.16 2.71
C GLU A 100 3.86 0.99 1.98
N PRO A 101 2.68 1.18 2.61
CA PRO A 101 1.59 1.89 1.97
C PRO A 101 1.99 3.32 1.61
N PHE A 102 1.63 3.75 0.41
CA PHE A 102 1.87 5.11 -0.07
C PHE A 102 0.67 6.03 0.24
N ALA A 103 0.90 7.32 0.53
CA ALA A 103 -0.20 8.26 0.85
C ALA A 103 -1.06 8.71 -0.34
N GLY A 104 -0.79 8.20 -1.54
CA GLY A 104 -1.45 8.65 -2.76
C GLY A 104 -0.99 10.02 -3.24
N ASN A 105 -1.90 10.78 -3.85
CA ASN A 105 -1.54 12.05 -4.50
C ASN A 105 -1.25 13.20 -3.53
N ILE A 106 -0.01 13.28 -3.02
CA ILE A 106 0.49 14.36 -2.18
C ILE A 106 0.54 15.73 -2.88
N TYR A 107 0.53 15.79 -4.21
CA TYR A 107 0.59 17.06 -4.96
C TYR A 107 -0.77 17.74 -5.02
N SER A 108 -1.84 16.94 -5.11
CA SER A 108 -3.22 17.45 -5.03
C SER A 108 -3.62 17.84 -3.60
N SER A 109 -2.95 17.28 -2.60
CA SER A 109 -3.19 17.57 -1.19
C SER A 109 -1.91 17.33 -0.38
N PRO A 110 -1.10 18.38 -0.14
CA PRO A 110 0.17 18.27 0.58
C PRO A 110 0.05 17.71 2.00
N LEU A 111 -1.13 17.84 2.64
CA LEU A 111 -1.39 17.24 3.95
C LEU A 111 -1.21 15.71 3.96
N ARG A 112 -1.38 15.05 2.81
CA ARG A 112 -1.12 13.61 2.68
C ARG A 112 0.37 13.25 2.84
N ALA A 113 1.29 14.21 2.81
CA ALA A 113 2.68 13.95 3.15
C ALA A 113 2.90 13.78 4.67
N VAL A 114 1.94 14.17 5.51
CA VAL A 114 2.05 14.07 6.98
C VAL A 114 1.58 12.67 7.42
N PRO A 115 2.46 11.81 8.00
CA PRO A 115 2.10 10.44 8.36
C PRO A 115 0.83 10.33 9.20
N ARG A 116 0.78 11.09 10.30
CA ARG A 116 -0.38 11.15 11.20
C ARG A 116 -1.68 11.50 10.50
N PHE A 117 -1.64 12.35 9.47
CA PHE A 117 -2.84 12.69 8.71
C PHE A 117 -3.23 11.54 7.79
N THR A 118 -2.28 10.98 7.05
CA THR A 118 -2.51 9.92 6.06
C THR A 118 -2.98 8.62 6.68
N ASP A 119 -2.38 8.22 7.80
CA ASP A 119 -2.76 7.01 8.51
C ASP A 119 -4.24 7.08 8.91
N GLY A 120 -4.68 8.18 9.54
CA GLY A 120 -6.06 8.34 9.98
C GLY A 120 -7.05 8.62 8.83
N TRP A 121 -6.66 9.40 7.84
CA TRP A 121 -7.56 9.83 6.76
C TRP A 121 -7.75 8.75 5.68
N ASN A 122 -6.72 7.96 5.38
CA ASN A 122 -6.74 7.00 4.27
C ASN A 122 -6.55 5.55 4.72
N LEU A 123 -5.51 5.26 5.51
CA LEU A 123 -5.15 3.87 5.83
C LEU A 123 -6.11 3.25 6.85
N GLN A 124 -6.52 4.00 7.87
CA GLN A 124 -7.43 3.50 8.90
C GLN A 124 -8.78 3.05 8.31
N PRO A 125 -9.51 3.87 7.53
CA PRO A 125 -10.75 3.42 6.89
C PRO A 125 -10.56 2.22 5.95
N ALA A 126 -9.42 2.15 5.24
CA ALA A 126 -9.11 1.02 4.36
C ALA A 126 -8.88 -0.28 5.16
N TYR A 127 -8.14 -0.20 6.27
CA TYR A 127 -7.87 -1.35 7.13
C TYR A 127 -9.13 -1.83 7.83
N ASP A 128 -9.99 -0.92 8.29
CA ASP A 128 -11.25 -1.26 8.96
C ASP A 128 -12.22 -1.98 8.02
N VAL A 129 -12.51 -1.37 6.88
CA VAL A 129 -13.62 -1.80 6.03
C VAL A 129 -13.21 -2.88 5.04
N VAL A 130 -12.00 -2.80 4.50
CA VAL A 130 -11.66 -3.57 3.31
C VAL A 130 -10.93 -4.85 3.65
N LEU A 131 -10.07 -4.84 4.66
CA LEU A 131 -9.14 -5.94 4.89
C LEU A 131 -9.39 -6.68 6.20
N ALA A 132 -9.47 -5.98 7.34
CA ALA A 132 -9.53 -6.64 8.64
C ALA A 132 -10.88 -7.31 8.90
N ALA A 133 -12.00 -6.62 8.65
CA ALA A 133 -13.34 -7.19 8.85
C ALA A 133 -13.56 -8.47 8.01
N HIS A 134 -13.06 -8.50 6.78
CA HIS A 134 -13.17 -9.66 5.89
C HIS A 134 -12.31 -10.84 6.32
N ILE A 135 -11.07 -10.58 6.74
CA ILE A 135 -10.19 -11.62 7.30
C ILE A 135 -10.83 -12.20 8.57
N ARG A 136 -11.31 -11.36 9.48
CA ARG A 136 -11.90 -11.83 10.74
C ARG A 136 -13.22 -12.58 10.57
N ALA A 137 -13.98 -12.28 9.52
CA ALA A 137 -15.18 -13.03 9.18
C ALA A 137 -14.89 -14.51 8.84
N VAL A 138 -13.66 -14.83 8.42
CA VAL A 138 -13.26 -16.20 8.03
C VAL A 138 -12.30 -16.83 9.01
N ASP A 139 -11.41 -16.04 9.59
CA ASP A 139 -10.48 -16.42 10.64
C ASP A 139 -10.48 -15.36 11.77
N PRO A 140 -11.33 -15.53 12.80
CA PRO A 140 -11.44 -14.55 13.88
C PRO A 140 -10.19 -14.49 14.76
N GLU A 141 -9.35 -15.53 14.75
CA GLU A 141 -8.15 -15.63 15.60
C GLU A 141 -6.86 -15.19 14.90
N ALA A 142 -6.93 -14.83 13.61
CA ALA A 142 -5.77 -14.37 12.87
C ALA A 142 -5.17 -13.09 13.50
N LEU A 143 -3.84 -13.09 13.68
CA LEU A 143 -3.12 -11.85 13.94
C LEU A 143 -3.11 -11.01 12.66
N ILE A 144 -3.46 -9.73 12.78
CA ILE A 144 -3.46 -8.78 11.68
C ILE A 144 -2.28 -7.82 11.85
N PHE A 145 -1.34 -7.88 10.93
CA PHE A 145 -0.20 -6.98 10.85
C PHE A 145 -0.55 -5.80 9.94
N PHE A 146 -0.34 -4.58 10.41
CA PHE A 146 -0.67 -3.36 9.65
C PHE A 146 0.43 -2.32 9.79
N ALA A 147 0.73 -1.63 8.69
CA ALA A 147 1.76 -0.60 8.61
C ALA A 147 1.16 0.81 8.48
N GLY A 148 1.88 1.81 8.97
CA GLY A 148 1.64 3.22 8.61
C GLY A 148 2.26 3.56 7.26
N VAL A 149 2.11 4.80 6.82
CA VAL A 149 2.70 5.24 5.54
C VAL A 149 4.22 5.04 5.50
N THR A 150 4.77 4.60 4.36
CA THR A 150 6.17 4.17 4.18
C THR A 150 7.26 5.19 4.55
N TRP A 151 7.02 6.49 4.55
CA TRP A 151 8.04 7.45 5.04
C TRP A 151 7.86 7.84 6.50
N ALA A 152 6.93 7.21 7.22
CA ALA A 152 6.98 7.22 8.68
C ALA A 152 8.27 6.51 9.17
N ASP A 153 8.90 5.67 8.32
CA ASP A 153 10.02 4.75 8.57
C ASP A 153 11.32 5.37 9.09
N VAL A 154 11.40 6.70 9.13
CA VAL A 154 12.64 7.44 9.43
C VAL A 154 12.74 7.95 10.87
N HIS A 155 11.66 8.01 11.68
CA HIS A 155 11.71 8.44 13.09
C HIS A 155 10.53 7.90 13.94
N ASP A 156 10.76 7.66 15.24
CA ASP A 156 9.82 7.20 16.30
C ASP A 156 8.33 7.02 15.89
N HIS A 157 8.01 5.89 15.26
CA HIS A 157 6.70 5.59 14.68
C HIS A 157 5.53 5.70 15.65
N ALA A 158 5.75 5.34 16.92
CA ALA A 158 4.69 5.35 17.91
C ALA A 158 4.21 6.78 18.19
N ALA A 159 5.09 7.78 18.05
CA ALA A 159 4.76 9.18 18.23
C ALA A 159 4.10 9.83 16.98
N TYR A 160 4.23 9.20 15.79
CA TYR A 160 3.79 9.78 14.51
C TYR A 160 2.65 9.03 13.81
N SER A 161 2.27 7.85 14.31
CA SER A 161 1.09 7.09 13.84
C SER A 161 -0.20 7.92 13.99
N GLY A 162 -1.00 7.92 12.93
CA GLY A 162 -2.33 8.56 12.91
C GLY A 162 -3.50 7.64 13.23
N PHE A 163 -3.27 6.36 13.52
CA PHE A 163 -4.33 5.41 13.83
C PHE A 163 -4.97 5.73 15.18
N SER A 164 -6.30 5.82 15.22
CA SER A 164 -7.08 6.02 16.45
C SER A 164 -7.53 4.73 17.13
N HIS A 165 -7.46 3.61 16.41
CA HIS A 165 -7.74 2.27 16.90
C HIS A 165 -7.06 1.22 16.02
N THR A 166 -7.04 -0.03 16.49
CA THR A 166 -6.60 -1.17 15.69
C THR A 166 -7.54 -1.42 14.51
N PRO A 167 -7.08 -2.08 13.43
CA PRO A 167 -7.94 -2.43 12.29
C PRO A 167 -9.23 -3.11 12.74
N ASP A 168 -10.36 -2.62 12.26
CA ASP A 168 -11.72 -3.11 12.55
C ASP A 168 -12.12 -2.99 14.04
N GLY A 169 -11.43 -2.12 14.78
CA GLY A 169 -11.82 -1.63 16.11
C GLY A 169 -10.99 -2.16 17.28
N ASN A 170 -11.05 -1.44 18.41
CA ASN A 170 -10.25 -1.69 19.62
C ASN A 170 -10.59 -2.99 20.36
N GLN A 171 -11.72 -3.62 20.05
CA GLN A 171 -12.07 -4.94 20.56
C GLN A 171 -11.09 -6.03 20.09
N PHE A 172 -10.26 -5.75 19.08
CA PHE A 172 -9.28 -6.67 18.52
C PHE A 172 -7.82 -6.27 18.77
N ARG A 173 -7.59 -5.43 19.77
CA ARG A 173 -6.24 -4.97 20.17
C ARG A 173 -5.31 -6.09 20.62
N ASP A 174 -5.85 -7.22 21.03
CA ASP A 174 -5.12 -8.43 21.44
C ASP A 174 -4.55 -9.22 20.26
N ARG A 175 -5.03 -8.96 19.04
CA ARG A 175 -4.67 -9.67 17.80
C ARG A 175 -4.35 -8.74 16.63
N SER A 176 -3.93 -7.51 16.95
CA SER A 176 -3.52 -6.52 15.96
C SER A 176 -2.10 -6.06 16.26
N VAL A 177 -1.23 -6.10 15.26
CA VAL A 177 0.20 -5.86 15.40
C VAL A 177 0.60 -4.70 14.48
N LEU A 178 1.17 -3.64 15.04
CA LEU A 178 1.74 -2.54 14.25
C LEU A 178 3.07 -3.01 13.65
N ALA A 179 3.07 -3.30 12.36
CA ALA A 179 4.22 -3.71 11.56
C ALA A 179 4.88 -2.47 10.96
N HIS A 180 5.67 -1.76 11.76
CA HIS A 180 6.44 -0.61 11.27
C HIS A 180 7.79 -1.08 10.73
N HIS A 181 8.30 -0.37 9.73
CA HIS A 181 9.67 -0.54 9.26
C HIS A 181 10.57 0.48 9.96
N TYR A 182 11.87 0.20 10.01
CA TYR A 182 12.85 1.15 10.52
C TYR A 182 14.01 1.22 9.55
N TYR A 183 14.14 2.38 8.90
CA TYR A 183 15.24 2.69 8.01
C TYR A 183 16.04 3.86 8.58
N ALA A 184 17.37 3.76 8.56
CA ALA A 184 18.28 4.77 9.12
C ALA A 184 19.05 5.51 8.00
N PRO A 185 18.44 6.50 7.31
CA PRO A 185 19.06 7.16 6.18
C PRO A 185 20.27 8.05 6.57
N PRO A 186 21.30 8.14 5.71
CA PRO A 186 21.43 7.42 4.45
C PRO A 186 21.82 5.95 4.71
N GLN A 187 21.01 5.01 4.24
CA GLN A 187 21.40 3.62 4.13
C GLN A 187 22.14 3.49 2.80
N ALA A 188 23.46 3.55 2.85
CA ALA A 188 24.28 3.22 1.70
C ALA A 188 24.16 1.71 1.45
N ALA A 189 23.86 1.34 0.20
CA ALA A 189 23.96 -0.03 -0.30
C ALA A 189 25.41 -0.50 -0.36
#